data_AF-A0A2V1D3N5-F1
#
_entry.id   AF-A0A2V1D3N5-F1
#
_cell.length_a   1.000
_cell.length_b   1.000
_cell.length_c   1.000
_cell.angle_alpha   90.00
_cell.angle_beta   90.00
_cell.angle_gamma   90.00
#
_symmetry.space_group_name_H-M   'P 1'
#
loop_
_entity.id
_entity.type
_entity.pdbx_description
1 polymer ?
#
loop_
_entity_poly.entity_id
_entity_poly.type
_entity_poly.pdbx_seq_one_letter_code
_entity_poly.pdbx_strand_id
1 'polypeptide(L)'
;LHLLARIGNLSLVKLLLESGYKVDTKNNLNQTPLHVAASKGHLEIAEHLVSKRAVIENKDVYGRTPLRLAVKHKHQGLIEMLLQYGA
;
A
#
# COMPACT_ATOMS: atom_id res chain seq x y z
N LEU A 1 7.52 -0.20 -8.40
CA LEU A 1 6.82 0.36 -7.22
C LEU A 1 6.73 -0.63 -6.03
N HIS A 2 6.27 -1.88 -6.23
CA HIS A 2 6.19 -2.89 -5.15
C HIS A 2 7.50 -3.15 -4.41
N LEU A 3 8.62 -3.27 -5.12
CA LEU A 3 9.93 -3.47 -4.49
C LEU A 3 10.27 -2.34 -3.51
N LEU A 4 10.05 -1.09 -3.93
CA LEU A 4 10.31 0.09 -3.12
C LEU A 4 9.39 0.17 -1.91
N ALA A 5 8.10 -0.12 -2.12
CA ALA A 5 7.13 -0.26 -1.04
C ALA A 5 7.49 -1.41 -0.08
N ARG A 6 8.14 -2.48 -0.54
CA ARG A 6 8.58 -3.60 0.31
C ARG A 6 9.75 -3.23 1.20
N ILE A 7 10.75 -2.53 0.65
CA ILE A 7 11.97 -2.17 1.36
C ILE A 7 11.83 -0.87 2.19
N GLY A 8 10.72 -0.14 2.05
CA GLY A 8 10.49 1.09 2.81
C GLY A 8 11.12 2.35 2.19
N ASN A 9 11.44 2.36 0.89
CA ASN A 9 12.10 3.50 0.25
C ASN A 9 11.08 4.54 -0.24
N LEU A 10 10.64 5.43 0.65
CA LEU A 10 9.66 6.48 0.35
C LEU A 10 10.13 7.44 -0.77
N SER A 11 11.40 7.85 -0.76
CA SER A 11 11.94 8.80 -1.73
C SER A 11 11.82 8.29 -3.16
N LEU A 12 12.16 7.02 -3.40
CA LEU A 12 12.01 6.41 -4.72
C LEU A 12 10.56 6.08 -5.06
N VAL A 13 9.69 5.80 -4.07
CA VAL A 13 8.24 5.69 -4.30
C VAL A 13 7.68 6.99 -4.85
N LYS A 14 8.01 8.14 -4.23
CA LYS A 14 7.59 9.47 -4.68
C LYS A 14 8.08 9.75 -6.10
N LEU A 15 9.37 9.55 -6.35
CA LEU A 15 9.99 9.79 -7.67
C LEU A 15 9.32 8.98 -8.80
N LEU A 16 9.03 7.69 -8.57
CA LEU A 16 8.36 6.87 -9.58
C LEU A 16 6.94 7.35 -9.86
N LEU A 17 6.17 7.71 -8.82
CA LEU A 17 4.80 8.20 -9.00
C LEU A 17 4.77 9.54 -9.74
N GLU A 18 5.74 10.42 -9.47
CA GLU A 18 5.92 11.68 -10.19
C GLU A 18 6.30 11.46 -11.66
N SER A 19 6.99 10.36 -11.97
CA SER A 19 7.33 9.93 -13.33
C SER A 19 6.16 9.27 -14.09
N GLY A 20 4.93 9.34 -13.56
CA GLY A 20 3.72 8.83 -14.21
C GLY A 20 3.43 7.34 -13.99
N TYR A 21 4.11 6.68 -13.04
CA TYR A 21 3.83 5.29 -12.72
C TYR A 21 2.44 5.15 -12.08
N LYS A 22 1.67 4.13 -12.49
CA LYS A 22 0.32 3.91 -11.96
C LYS A 22 0.38 3.44 -10.50
N VAL A 23 -0.30 4.18 -9.62
CA VAL A 23 -0.33 3.93 -8.16
C VAL A 23 -0.81 2.53 -7.80
N ASP A 24 -1.83 2.02 -8.52
CA ASP A 24 -2.44 0.70 -8.28
C ASP A 24 -1.95 -0.40 -9.23
N THR A 25 -0.72 -0.27 -9.76
CA THR A 25 -0.12 -1.35 -10.56
C THR A 25 -0.16 -2.66 -9.77
N LYS A 26 -0.72 -3.72 -10.37
CA LYS A 26 -0.82 -5.04 -9.74
C LYS A 26 0.38 -5.91 -10.12
N ASN A 27 0.91 -6.65 -9.15
CA ASN A 27 1.90 -7.70 -9.42
C ASN A 27 1.21 -9.05 -9.73
N ASN A 28 1.98 -10.13 -9.90
CA ASN A 28 1.46 -11.46 -10.21
C ASN A 28 0.55 -12.07 -9.12
N LEU A 29 0.50 -11.47 -7.93
CA LEU A 29 -0.39 -11.85 -6.83
C LEU A 29 -1.59 -10.89 -6.72
N ASN A 30 -1.87 -10.08 -7.74
CA ASN A 30 -2.85 -8.98 -7.72
C ASN A 30 -2.63 -7.96 -6.59
N GLN A 31 -1.45 -7.93 -5.98
CA GLN A 31 -1.15 -6.96 -4.92
C GLN A 31 -0.82 -5.62 -5.56
N THR A 32 -1.40 -4.55 -5.02
CA THR A 32 -0.95 -3.18 -5.27
C THR A 32 0.23 -2.83 -4.36
N PRO A 33 0.95 -1.72 -4.60
CA PRO A 33 1.96 -1.23 -3.67
C PRO A 33 1.40 -1.00 -2.25
N LEU A 34 0.11 -0.62 -2.13
CA LEU A 34 -0.54 -0.44 -0.83
C LEU A 34 -0.66 -1.76 -0.06
N HIS A 35 -0.93 -2.89 -0.71
CA HIS A 35 -0.88 -4.21 -0.07
C HIS A 35 0.50 -4.51 0.51
N VAL A 36 1.54 -4.18 -0.25
CA VAL A 36 2.93 -4.44 0.14
C VAL A 36 3.34 -3.55 1.32
N ALA A 37 3.03 -2.25 1.26
CA ALA A 37 3.26 -1.33 2.36
C ALA A 37 2.51 -1.76 3.63
N ALA A 38 1.23 -2.14 3.49
CA ALA A 38 0.41 -2.62 4.59
C ALA A 38 0.92 -3.92 5.21
N SER A 39 1.41 -4.89 4.41
CA SER A 39 2.02 -6.11 4.94
C SER A 39 3.34 -5.85 5.69
N LYS A 40 4.08 -4.80 5.29
CA LYS A 40 5.40 -4.47 5.85
C LYS A 40 5.37 -3.40 6.95
N GLY A 41 4.24 -2.73 7.16
CA GLY A 41 4.09 -1.71 8.20
C GLY A 41 4.65 -0.35 7.82
N HIS A 42 4.85 -0.08 6.53
CA HIS A 42 5.43 1.19 6.06
C HIS A 42 4.35 2.27 5.97
N LEU A 43 4.03 2.88 7.12
CA LEU A 43 2.95 3.86 7.27
C LEU A 43 3.08 5.04 6.31
N GLU A 44 4.23 5.71 6.27
CA GLU A 44 4.44 6.90 5.42
C GLU A 44 4.26 6.59 3.92
N ILE A 45 4.65 5.38 3.50
CA ILE A 45 4.43 4.92 2.12
C ILE A 45 2.94 4.70 1.87
N ALA A 46 2.24 4.07 2.82
CA ALA A 46 0.81 3.83 2.69
C ALA A 46 0.01 5.15 2.61
N GLU A 47 0.32 6.11 3.49
CA GLU A 47 -0.26 7.47 3.45
C GLU A 47 0.01 8.16 2.12
N HIS A 48 1.25 8.09 1.62
CA HIS A 48 1.58 8.70 0.35
C HIS A 48 0.79 8.06 -0.81
N LEU A 49 0.69 6.73 -0.85
CA LEU A 49 -0.09 6.02 -1.87
C LEU A 49 -1.58 6.41 -1.82
N VAL A 50 -2.17 6.50 -0.61
CA VAL A 50 -3.56 6.95 -0.44
C VAL A 50 -3.74 8.41 -0.88
N SER A 51 -2.79 9.30 -0.57
CA SER A 51 -2.81 10.69 -1.06
C SER A 51 -2.76 10.78 -2.60
N LYS A 52 -2.16 9.77 -3.25
CA LYS A 52 -2.12 9.61 -4.71
C LYS A 52 -3.31 8.80 -5.25
N ARG A 53 -4.40 8.70 -4.47
CA ARG A 53 -5.67 8.06 -4.81
C ARG A 53 -5.56 6.55 -5.08
N ALA A 54 -4.65 5.85 -4.37
CA ALA A 54 -4.65 4.39 -4.37
C ALA A 54 -6.01 3.85 -3.90
N VAL A 55 -6.56 2.85 -4.59
CA VAL A 55 -7.81 2.21 -4.21
C VAL A 55 -7.56 1.28 -3.03
N ILE A 56 -8.06 1.69 -1.86
CA ILE A 56 -7.87 1.02 -0.57
C ILE A 56 -8.52 -0.37 -0.55
N GLU A 57 -9.66 -0.54 -1.22
CA GLU A 57 -10.42 -1.80 -1.24
C GLU A 57 -9.98 -2.80 -2.32
N ASN A 58 -8.83 -2.57 -2.98
CA ASN A 58 -8.29 -3.57 -3.91
C ASN A 58 -8.07 -4.90 -3.18
N LYS A 59 -8.42 -5.99 -3.85
CA LYS A 59 -8.20 -7.36 -3.37
C LYS A 59 -7.07 -8.02 -4.13
N ASP A 60 -6.17 -8.68 -3.38
CA ASP A 60 -5.17 -9.57 -3.95
C ASP A 60 -5.79 -10.92 -4.39
N VAL A 61 -4.97 -11.84 -4.93
CA VAL A 61 -5.46 -13.16 -5.39
C VAL A 61 -6.10 -14.02 -4.30
N TYR A 62 -5.89 -13.70 -3.02
CA TYR A 62 -6.48 -14.39 -1.88
C TYR A 62 -7.68 -13.64 -1.30
N GLY A 63 -8.16 -12.60 -1.98
CA GLY A 63 -9.27 -11.77 -1.50
C GLY A 63 -8.90 -10.90 -0.29
N ARG A 64 -7.60 -10.65 -0.04
CA ARG A 64 -7.16 -9.81 1.08
C ARG A 64 -7.06 -8.37 0.61
N THR A 65 -7.58 -7.45 1.42
CA THR A 65 -7.36 -6.01 1.27
C THR A 65 -6.06 -5.60 1.97
N PRO A 66 -5.50 -4.41 1.70
CA PRO A 66 -4.44 -3.82 2.51
C PRO A 66 -4.74 -3.85 4.01
N LEU A 67 -5.98 -3.53 4.42
CA LEU A 67 -6.39 -3.57 5.84
C LEU A 67 -6.23 -4.97 6.44
N ARG A 68 -6.68 -6.03 5.73
CA ARG A 68 -6.50 -7.42 6.18
C ARG A 68 -5.02 -7.78 6.38
N LEU A 69 -4.13 -7.27 5.52
CA LEU A 69 -2.68 -7.48 5.66
C LEU A 69 -2.10 -6.70 6.86
N ALA A 70 -2.51 -5.46 7.07
CA ALA A 70 -2.10 -4.64 8.21
C ALA A 70 -2.51 -5.30 9.54
N VAL A 71 -3.76 -5.78 9.63
CA VAL A 71 -4.29 -6.51 10.80
C VAL A 71 -3.52 -7.81 11.03
N LYS A 72 -3.33 -8.64 10.00
CA LYS A 72 -2.59 -9.92 10.11
C LYS A 72 -1.20 -9.72 10.70
N HIS A 73 -0.55 -8.61 10.34
CA HIS A 73 0.82 -8.31 10.78
C HIS A 73 0.89 -7.31 11.96
N LYS A 74 -0.25 -6.93 12.55
CA LYS A 74 -0.36 -6.07 13.74
C LYS A 74 0.24 -4.67 13.59
N HIS A 75 0.12 -4.07 12.41
CA HIS A 75 0.63 -2.72 12.12
C HIS A 75 -0.38 -1.64 12.55
N GLN A 76 -0.46 -1.37 13.85
CA GLN A 76 -1.52 -0.55 14.47
C GLN A 76 -1.73 0.82 13.81
N GLY A 77 -0.68 1.62 13.62
CA GLY A 77 -0.82 2.95 12.99
C GLY A 77 -1.33 2.87 11.54
N LEU A 78 -1.03 1.78 10.83
CA LEU A 78 -1.50 1.56 9.46
C LEU A 78 -2.96 1.08 9.44
N ILE A 79 -3.39 0.30 10.44
CA ILE A 79 -4.80 -0.07 10.65
C ILE A 79 -5.62 1.20 10.89
N GLU A 80 -5.19 2.06 11.82
CA GLU A 80 -5.88 3.31 12.15
C GLU A 80 -5.97 4.23 10.93
N MET A 81 -4.86 4.43 10.22
CA MET A 81 -4.83 5.23 9.00
C MET A 81 -5.81 4.67 7.95
N LEU A 82 -5.76 3.38 7.64
CA LEU A 82 -6.66 2.79 6.63
C LEU A 82 -8.15 2.94 7.01
N LEU A 83 -8.50 2.72 8.29
CA LEU A 83 -9.87 2.92 8.78
C LEU A 83 -10.32 4.39 8.67
N GLN A 84 -9.43 5.35 8.94
CA GLN A 84 -9.72 6.78 8.76
C GLN A 84 -10.03 7.13 7.30
N TYR A 85 -9.41 6.43 6.34
CA TYR A 85 -9.68 6.61 4.91
C TYR A 85 -10.81 5.72 4.36
N GLY A 86 -11.56 5.02 5.23
CA GLY A 86 -12.77 4.27 4.85
C GLY A 86 -12.54 2.86 4.32
N ALA A 87 -11.46 2.19 4.78
CA ALA A 87 -11.25 0.75 4.58
C ALA A 87 -12.24 -0.15 5.34
#